data_AF-A0A497KYY0-F1
#
_entry.id   AF-A0A497KYY0-F1
#
_cell.length_a   1.000
_cell.length_b   1.000
_cell.length_c   1.000
_cell.angle_alpha   90.00
_cell.angle_beta   90.00
_cell.angle_gamma   90.00
#
_symmetry.space_group_name_H-M   'P 1'
#
loop_
_entity.id
_entity.type
_entity.pdbx_description
1 polymer ?
#
loop_
_entity_poly.entity_id
_entity_poly.type
_entity_poly.pdbx_seq_one_letter_code
_entity_poly.pdbx_strand_id
1 'polypeptide(L)'
;MRRILVTGAAGQIGSELTPRLRELYGGENVVATFHIKKLGEDLLSSGPCEHLDVTDAKRLREIVEEYDIDSIFHLAAILSAKGEQKPQLAWHV
;
A
#
# COMPACT_ATOMS: atom_id res chain seq x y z
N MET A 1 9.57 -15.54 8.76
CA MET A 1 8.41 -14.66 9.10
C MET A 1 7.92 -14.06 7.81
N ARG A 2 6.62 -13.78 7.65
CA ARG A 2 6.09 -13.22 6.39
C ARG A 2 6.48 -11.75 6.25
N ARG A 3 6.85 -11.32 5.05
CA ARG A 3 7.19 -9.93 4.70
C ARG A 3 6.13 -9.39 3.74
N ILE A 4 5.30 -8.49 4.24
CA ILE A 4 4.04 -8.11 3.59
C ILE A 4 4.11 -6.67 3.09
N LEU A 5 3.72 -6.45 1.84
CA LEU A 5 3.49 -5.13 1.27
C LEU A 5 1.99 -4.84 1.14
N VAL A 6 1.54 -3.69 1.63
CA VAL A 6 0.16 -3.22 1.46
C VAL A 6 0.17 -1.97 0.58
N THR A 7 -0.28 -2.10 -0.67
CA THR A 7 -0.48 -0.92 -1.53
C THR A 7 -1.83 -0.27 -1.27
N GLY A 8 -1.94 1.04 -1.47
CA GLY A 8 -3.19 1.76 -1.17
C GLY A 8 -3.53 1.79 0.33
N ALA A 9 -2.51 1.75 1.20
CA ALA A 9 -2.68 1.65 2.64
C ALA A 9 -3.41 2.85 3.28
N ALA A 10 -3.43 4.01 2.62
CA ALA A 10 -4.18 5.19 3.06
C ALA A 10 -5.70 5.14 2.72
N GLY A 11 -6.15 4.11 1.98
CA GLY A 11 -7.54 3.89 1.61
C GLY A 11 -8.37 3.28 2.75
N GLN A 12 -9.69 3.15 2.53
CA GLN A 12 -10.66 2.71 3.55
C GLN A 12 -10.34 1.32 4.13
N ILE A 13 -9.91 0.38 3.29
CA ILE A 13 -9.53 -0.98 3.73
C ILE A 13 -8.11 -0.97 4.28
N GLY A 14 -7.19 -0.27 3.61
CA GLY A 14 -5.79 -0.21 3.98
C GLY A 14 -5.54 0.34 5.39
N SER A 15 -6.33 1.34 5.81
CA SER A 15 -6.18 1.99 7.12
C SER A 15 -6.51 1.06 8.28
N GLU A 16 -7.37 0.06 8.07
CA GLU A 16 -7.74 -0.93 9.09
C GLU A 16 -6.93 -2.23 8.96
N LEU A 17 -6.66 -2.64 7.72
CA LEU A 17 -5.94 -3.88 7.45
C LEU A 17 -4.48 -3.79 7.90
N THR A 18 -3.81 -2.67 7.65
CA THR A 18 -2.37 -2.55 7.91
C THR A 18 -2.03 -2.65 9.40
N PRO A 19 -2.72 -1.93 10.33
CA PRO A 19 -2.53 -2.13 11.77
C PRO A 19 -2.76 -3.58 12.18
N ARG A 20 -3.83 -4.22 11.66
CA ARG A 20 -4.14 -5.61 12.00
C ARG A 20 -3.07 -6.58 11.53
N LEU A 21 -2.49 -6.37 10.35
CA LEU A 21 -1.37 -7.18 9.87
C LEU A 21 -0.12 -6.96 10.74
N ARG A 22 0.15 -5.72 11.18
CA ARG A 22 1.28 -5.41 12.07
C ARG A 22 1.13 -6.06 13.44
N GLU A 23 -0.08 -6.13 13.99
CA GLU A 23 -0.35 -6.88 15.22
C GLU A 23 -0.07 -8.38 15.07
N LEU A 24 -0.43 -8.97 13.92
CA LEU A 24 -0.33 -10.40 13.68
C LEU A 24 1.08 -10.86 13.28
N TYR A 25 1.79 -10.04 12.48
CA TYR A 25 3.05 -10.41 11.84
C TYR A 25 4.24 -9.58 12.33
N GLY A 26 4.02 -8.53 13.12
CA GLY A 26 5.02 -7.59 13.61
C GLY A 26 5.10 -6.32 12.76
N GLY A 27 5.28 -5.16 13.41
CA GLY A 27 5.35 -3.83 12.78
C GLY A 27 6.33 -3.76 11.62
N GLU A 28 7.58 -4.18 11.87
CA GLU A 28 8.69 -4.19 10.91
C GLU A 28 8.52 -5.15 9.72
N ASN A 29 7.53 -6.05 9.79
CA ASN A 29 7.28 -7.05 8.74
C ASN A 29 6.19 -6.62 7.75
N VAL A 30 5.56 -5.45 7.97
CA VAL A 30 4.48 -4.94 7.12
C VAL A 30 4.81 -3.54 6.62
N VAL A 31 5.11 -3.46 5.33
CA VAL A 31 5.41 -2.21 4.62
C VAL A 31 4.11 -1.63 4.07
N ALA A 32 3.77 -0.42 4.52
CA ALA A 32 2.58 0.30 4.05
C ALA A 32 2.97 1.26 2.93
N THR A 33 2.24 1.28 1.80
CA THR A 33 2.48 2.29 0.76
C THR A 33 1.33 3.25 0.54
N PHE A 34 1.70 4.47 0.16
CA PHE A 34 0.76 5.53 -0.16
C PHE A 34 1.23 6.32 -1.39
N HIS A 35 0.27 6.91 -2.10
CA HIS A 35 0.54 7.80 -3.25
C HIS A 35 0.14 9.23 -2.84
N ILE A 36 -1.01 9.72 -3.31
CA ILE A 36 -1.45 11.10 -3.11
C ILE A 36 -1.84 11.41 -1.65
N LYS A 37 -2.58 10.49 -1.01
CA LYS A 37 -3.06 10.67 0.37
C LYS A 37 -2.01 10.12 1.34
N LYS A 38 -1.53 10.97 2.25
CA LYS A 38 -0.61 10.55 3.31
C LYS A 38 -1.27 9.57 4.30
N LEU A 39 -0.45 8.71 4.88
CA LEU A 39 -0.83 7.87 6.01
C LEU A 39 -1.10 8.71 7.26
N GLY A 40 -1.94 8.20 8.16
CA GLY A 40 -2.13 8.79 9.49
C GLY A 40 -0.90 8.58 10.37
N GLU A 41 -0.74 9.40 11.41
CA GLU A 41 0.43 9.39 12.30
C GLU A 41 0.65 8.02 12.98
N ASP A 42 -0.43 7.35 13.40
CA ASP A 42 -0.35 6.01 14.01
C ASP A 42 0.23 4.97 13.05
N LEU A 43 -0.07 5.10 11.76
CA LEU A 43 0.40 4.19 10.72
C LEU A 43 1.85 4.52 10.31
N LEU A 44 2.22 5.81 10.31
CA LEU A 44 3.59 6.25 10.09
C LEU A 44 4.55 5.82 11.20
N SER A 45 4.08 5.77 12.45
CA SER A 45 4.90 5.45 13.62
C SER A 45 4.94 3.96 13.98
N SER A 46 4.04 3.13 13.41
CA SER A 46 3.94 1.71 13.76
C SER A 46 4.76 0.75 12.88
N GLY A 47 5.50 1.25 11.89
CA GLY A 47 6.37 0.44 11.03
C GLY A 47 6.73 1.10 9.70
N PRO A 48 7.45 0.40 8.80
CA PRO A 48 7.97 0.94 7.55
C PRO A 48 6.85 1.42 6.62
N CYS A 49 7.06 2.58 6.02
CA CYS A 49 6.12 3.21 5.11
C CYS A 49 6.85 3.78 3.89
N GLU A 50 6.29 3.57 2.71
CA GLU A 50 6.90 3.97 1.45
C GLU A 50 5.95 4.77 0.56
N HIS A 51 6.48 5.75 -0.17
CA HIS A 51 5.73 6.42 -1.21
C HIS A 51 5.80 5.60 -2.50
N LEU A 52 4.65 5.26 -3.08
CA LEU A 52 4.56 4.45 -4.29
C LEU A 52 3.35 4.84 -5.15
N ASP A 53 3.61 5.24 -6.39
CA ASP A 53 2.66 5.07 -7.48
C ASP A 53 2.77 3.64 -8.01
N VAL A 54 1.68 2.87 -7.98
CA VAL A 54 1.70 1.45 -8.36
C VAL A 54 1.95 1.22 -9.86
N THR A 55 1.80 2.27 -10.68
CA THR A 55 2.15 2.24 -12.10
C THR A 55 3.67 2.31 -12.33
N ASP A 56 4.44 2.75 -11.34
CA ASP A 56 5.90 2.73 -11.37
C ASP A 56 6.43 1.33 -11.00
N ALA A 57 6.50 0.47 -12.01
CA ALA A 57 6.99 -0.89 -11.87
C ALA A 57 8.46 -0.97 -11.38
N LYS A 58 9.27 0.06 -11.63
CA LYS A 58 10.67 0.11 -11.16
C LYS A 58 10.69 0.35 -9.65
N ARG A 59 9.94 1.35 -9.17
CA ARG A 59 9.86 1.64 -7.74
C ARG A 59 9.22 0.50 -6.95
N LEU A 60 8.17 -0.13 -7.49
CA LEU A 60 7.57 -1.31 -6.86
C LEU A 60 8.59 -2.46 -6.71
N ARG A 61 9.40 -2.71 -7.75
CA ARG A 61 10.46 -3.74 -7.69
C ARG A 61 11.50 -3.42 -6.63
N GLU A 62 11.98 -2.18 -6.58
CA GLU A 62 12.94 -1.73 -5.57
C GLU A 62 12.41 -1.98 -4.15
N ILE A 63 11.15 -1.62 -3.87
CA ILE A 63 10.53 -1.87 -2.56
C ILE A 63 10.43 -3.38 -2.27
N VAL A 64 10.05 -4.19 -3.25
CA VAL A 64 9.96 -5.65 -3.08
C VAL A 64 11.33 -6.24 -2.72
N GLU A 65 12.40 -5.81 -3.40
CA GLU A 65 13.76 -6.27 -3.15
C GLU A 65 14.32 -5.75 -1.83
N GLU A 66 14.13 -4.45 -1.53
CA GLU A 66 14.64 -3.78 -0.33
C GLU A 66 14.09 -4.38 0.97
N TYR A 67 12.80 -4.75 0.97
CA TYR A 67 12.12 -5.28 2.15
C TYR A 67 11.97 -6.80 2.16
N ASP A 68 12.47 -7.49 1.14
CA ASP A 68 12.35 -8.95 0.94
C ASP A 68 10.88 -9.41 0.97
N ILE A 69 10.02 -8.73 0.21
CA ILE A 69 8.57 -8.93 0.24
C ILE A 69 8.19 -10.30 -0.37
N ASP A 70 7.42 -11.09 0.38
CA ASP A 70 6.89 -12.39 -0.06
C ASP A 70 5.39 -12.38 -0.38
N SER A 71 4.66 -11.38 0.13
CA SER A 71 3.21 -11.30 0.04
C SER A 71 2.77 -9.86 -0.23
N ILE A 72 1.83 -9.67 -1.15
CA ILE A 72 1.30 -8.34 -1.50
C ILE A 72 -0.23 -8.32 -1.33
N PHE A 73 -0.73 -7.37 -0.52
CA PHE A 73 -2.13 -6.94 -0.55
C PHE A 73 -2.23 -5.72 -1.48
N HIS A 74 -2.78 -5.92 -2.68
CA HIS A 74 -2.90 -4.87 -3.67
C HIS A 74 -4.27 -4.16 -3.56
N LEU A 75 -4.32 -3.01 -2.89
CA LEU A 75 -5.57 -2.24 -2.66
C LEU A 75 -5.58 -0.88 -3.37
N ALA A 76 -4.49 -0.51 -4.05
CA ALA A 76 -4.46 0.70 -4.85
C ALA A 76 -5.44 0.55 -6.03
N ALA A 77 -6.46 1.41 -6.08
CA ALA A 77 -7.49 1.37 -7.10
C ALA A 77 -8.21 2.71 -7.22
N ILE A 78 -8.90 2.90 -8.35
CA ILE A 78 -9.87 3.96 -8.55
C ILE A 78 -11.28 3.36 -8.51
N LEU A 79 -12.09 3.81 -7.56
CA LEU A 79 -13.42 3.27 -7.33
C LEU A 79 -14.43 3.75 -8.37
N SER A 80 -15.53 3.01 -8.51
CA SER A 80 -16.58 3.17 -9.53
C SER A 80 -16.96 4.61 -9.83
N ALA A 81 -17.41 5.40 -8.84
CA ALA A 81 -17.87 6.76 -9.10
C ALA A 81 -16.81 7.67 -9.74
N LYS A 82 -15.53 7.54 -9.35
CA LYS A 82 -14.42 8.27 -9.97
C LYS A 82 -13.98 7.63 -11.28
N GLY A 83 -14.06 6.31 -11.39
CA GLY A 83 -13.73 5.57 -12.61
C GLY A 83 -14.68 5.89 -13.76
N GLU A 84 -15.99 5.94 -13.51
CA GLU A 84 -16.98 6.36 -14.50
C GLU A 84 -16.75 7.80 -14.98
N GLN A 85 -16.32 8.70 -14.09
CA GLN A 85 -15.95 10.07 -14.45
C GLN A 85 -14.62 10.16 -15.21
N LYS A 86 -13.71 9.20 -15.01
CA LYS A 86 -12.35 9.20 -15.59
C LYS A 86 -11.94 7.79 -16.05
N PRO A 87 -12.55 7.24 -17.12
CA PRO A 87 -12.35 5.84 -17.50
C PRO A 87 -10.91 5.49 -17.90
N GLN A 88 -10.24 6.39 -18.62
CA GLN A 88 -8.84 6.19 -19.02
C GLN A 88 -7.89 6.13 -17.82
N LEU A 89 -8.18 6.93 -16.78
CA LEU A 89 -7.41 6.89 -15.55
C LEU A 89 -7.67 5.59 -14.78
N ALA A 90 -8.92 5.14 -14.71
CA ALA A 90 -9.28 3.88 -14.07
C ALA A 90 -8.77 2.63 -14.82
N TRP A 91 -8.54 2.73 -16.13
CA TRP A 91 -7.90 1.67 -16.91
C TRP A 91 -6.38 1.61 -16.68
N HIS A 92 -5.75 2.75 -16.41
CA HIS A 92 -4.30 2.86 -16.31
C HIS A 92 -3.74 2.60 -14.89
N VAL A 93 -4.61 2.49 -13.88
CA VAL A 93 -4.21 2.28 -12.47
C VAL A 93 -3.81 0.83 -12.20
#